data_AF-A0A3D3REK0-F1
#
_entry.id   AF-A0A3D3REK0-F1
#
_cell.length_a   1.000
_cell.length_b   1.000
_cell.length_c   1.000
_cell.angle_alpha   90.00
_cell.angle_beta   90.00
_cell.angle_gamma   90.00
#
_symmetry.space_group_name_H-M   'P 1'
#
loop_
_entity.id
_entity.type
_entity.pdbx_description
1 polymer ?
#
loop_
_entity_poly.entity_id
_entity_poly.type
_entity_poly.pdbx_seq_one_letter_code
_entity_poly.pdbx_strand_id
1 'polypeptide(L)'
;MPAQLHTNGPLRGYKRDLTEGGIRVPFIARWTGTIPAGKVSNEVIAFQDMLPTFAELAGAQVPADRDGVSILSALRGEPLKVKHDYLYWDYGHCRARYDQAVRWNNWKGIRHGQQEEIALYNLDQDLSESRDVADKHPQVVQRIAEIMNTAAVPDTRYPIGTKYKGKALWHP
;
A
#
# COMPACT_ATOMS: atom_id res chain seq x y z
N MET A 1 -11.74 20.96 4.55
CA MET A 1 -10.26 20.95 4.69
C MET A 1 -9.72 21.90 3.64
N PRO A 2 -8.85 22.86 3.96
CA PRO A 2 -8.48 23.89 2.98
C PRO A 2 -7.78 23.22 1.80
N ALA A 3 -8.37 23.37 0.62
CA ALA A 3 -7.89 22.84 -0.66
C ALA A 3 -6.57 23.49 -1.14
N GLN A 4 -5.77 24.05 -0.23
CA GLN A 4 -4.79 25.11 -0.51
C GLN A 4 -3.34 24.70 -0.31
N LEU A 5 -3.06 23.48 0.15
CA LEU A 5 -1.71 22.96 0.20
C LEU A 5 -1.65 21.75 -0.73
N HIS A 6 -1.12 21.94 -1.93
CA HIS A 6 -0.84 20.88 -2.92
C HIS A 6 0.32 19.99 -2.43
N THR A 7 0.22 19.43 -1.21
CA THR A 7 1.31 18.74 -0.52
C THR A 7 1.70 17.42 -1.15
N ASN A 8 0.84 16.87 -2.02
CA ASN A 8 1.00 15.55 -2.62
C ASN A 8 1.45 15.61 -4.08
N GLY A 9 1.82 16.81 -4.57
CA GLY A 9 2.25 17.01 -5.96
C GLY A 9 1.18 16.55 -6.95
N PRO A 10 1.52 15.72 -7.96
CA PRO A 10 0.55 15.22 -8.95
C PRO A 10 -0.35 14.09 -8.43
N LEU A 11 -0.15 13.62 -7.19
CA LEU A 11 -0.85 12.46 -6.66
C LEU A 11 -2.22 12.84 -6.11
N ARG A 12 -3.23 12.02 -6.39
CA ARG A 12 -4.61 12.27 -5.97
C ARG A 12 -4.87 11.83 -4.52
N GLY A 13 -5.73 12.58 -3.85
CA GLY A 13 -6.19 12.31 -2.48
C GLY A 13 -5.18 12.68 -1.41
N TYR A 14 -5.55 12.43 -0.16
CA TYR A 14 -4.86 12.88 1.04
C TYR A 14 -4.92 11.83 2.15
N LYS A 15 -4.48 12.19 3.36
CA LYS A 15 -4.57 11.35 4.55
C LYS A 15 -5.97 10.72 4.67
N ARG A 16 -6.01 9.38 4.75
CA ARG A 16 -7.18 8.48 4.82
C ARG A 16 -7.73 8.00 3.47
N ASP A 17 -7.24 8.54 2.36
CA ASP A 17 -7.56 7.99 1.04
C ASP A 17 -6.61 6.83 0.71
N LEU A 18 -7.08 5.86 -0.07
CA LEU A 18 -6.26 4.75 -0.60
C LEU A 18 -5.65 5.05 -1.98
N THR A 19 -5.87 6.27 -2.47
CA THR A 19 -5.25 6.84 -3.67
C THR A 19 -3.76 7.13 -3.43
N GLU A 20 -2.97 7.36 -4.48
CA GLU A 20 -1.51 7.53 -4.36
C GLU A 20 -1.12 8.66 -3.40
N GLY A 21 -1.87 9.77 -3.36
CA GLY A 21 -1.61 10.88 -2.45
C GLY A 21 -1.95 10.58 -0.98
N GLY A 22 -2.69 9.51 -0.71
CA GLY A 22 -3.00 9.05 0.65
C GLY A 22 -2.02 8.01 1.21
N ILE A 23 -1.40 7.20 0.33
CA ILE A 23 -0.54 6.06 0.74
C ILE A 23 0.92 6.17 0.31
N ARG A 24 1.26 6.92 -0.75
CA ARG A 24 2.64 7.10 -1.18
C ARG A 24 3.31 8.17 -0.32
N VAL A 25 4.43 7.82 0.31
CA VAL A 25 5.15 8.68 1.26
C VAL A 25 6.62 8.80 0.88
N PRO A 26 7.30 9.91 1.25
CA PRO A 26 8.74 10.02 1.04
C PRO A 26 9.50 9.00 1.90
N PHE A 27 10.52 8.38 1.30
CA PHE A 27 11.44 7.46 1.98
C PHE A 27 12.88 7.83 1.64
N ILE A 28 13.71 8.04 2.66
CA ILE A 28 15.14 8.37 2.52
C ILE A 28 15.92 7.47 3.47
N ALA A 29 16.97 6.83 2.96
CA ALA A 29 17.88 6.00 3.73
C ALA A 29 19.33 6.44 3.51
N ARG A 30 20.15 6.34 4.55
CA ARG A 30 21.59 6.66 4.50
C ARG A 30 22.38 5.60 5.25
N TRP A 31 23.39 5.07 4.59
CA TRP A 31 24.40 4.19 5.20
C TRP A 31 25.71 4.37 4.43
N THR A 32 26.62 5.15 5.01
CA THR A 32 27.90 5.49 4.38
C THR A 32 28.69 4.21 4.04
N GLY A 33 29.18 4.12 2.81
CA GLY A 33 29.92 2.95 2.31
C GLY A 33 29.04 1.80 1.79
N THR A 34 27.72 1.83 2.04
CA THR A 34 26.80 0.76 1.62
C THR A 34 25.71 1.26 0.68
N ILE A 35 25.02 2.35 1.02
CA ILE A 35 23.99 2.96 0.18
C ILE A 35 24.66 3.99 -0.74
N PRO A 36 24.54 3.88 -2.07
CA PRO A 36 25.09 4.86 -3.00
C PRO A 36 24.52 6.26 -2.74
N ALA A 37 25.41 7.24 -2.51
CA ALA A 37 25.01 8.61 -2.22
C ALA A 37 24.29 9.25 -3.42
N GLY A 38 23.21 10.00 -3.15
CA GLY A 38 22.46 10.75 -4.17
C GLY A 38 21.68 9.89 -5.17
N LYS A 39 21.62 8.56 -4.98
CA LYS A 39 20.89 7.67 -5.88
C LYS A 39 19.38 7.73 -5.62
N VAL A 40 18.61 7.79 -6.71
CA VAL A 40 17.15 7.63 -6.71
C VAL A 40 16.81 6.21 -7.14
N SER A 41 15.85 5.58 -6.45
CA SER A 41 15.30 4.28 -6.80
C SER A 41 13.79 4.41 -7.02
N ASN A 42 13.29 3.75 -8.06
CA ASN A 42 11.86 3.65 -8.38
C ASN A 42 11.29 2.26 -8.07
N GLU A 43 12.04 1.41 -7.36
CA GLU A 43 11.53 0.13 -6.87
C GLU A 43 10.33 0.38 -5.95
N VAL A 44 9.29 -0.43 -6.14
CA VAL A 44 8.04 -0.33 -5.36
C VAL A 44 8.23 -1.11 -4.07
N ILE A 45 8.21 -0.39 -2.96
CA ILE A 45 8.34 -0.93 -1.60
C ILE A 45 7.14 -0.47 -0.76
N ALA A 46 6.91 -1.15 0.36
CA ALA A 46 5.86 -0.82 1.31
C ALA A 46 6.38 -0.87 2.75
N PHE A 47 5.57 -0.37 3.70
CA PHE A 47 5.99 -0.28 5.10
C PHE A 47 6.31 -1.64 5.72
N GLN A 48 5.56 -2.69 5.35
CA GLN A 48 5.79 -4.05 5.83
C GLN A 48 7.17 -4.61 5.46
N ASP A 49 7.86 -4.04 4.47
CA ASP A 49 9.21 -4.46 4.05
C ASP A 49 10.30 -4.09 5.06
N MET A 50 10.00 -3.18 6.00
CA MET A 50 10.97 -2.77 7.01
C MET A 50 11.35 -3.91 7.94
N LEU A 51 10.38 -4.75 8.33
CA LEU A 51 10.63 -5.88 9.22
C LEU A 51 11.64 -6.90 8.65
N PRO A 52 11.43 -7.50 7.46
CA PRO A 52 12.40 -8.44 6.89
C PRO A 52 13.75 -7.77 6.56
N THR A 53 13.75 -6.50 6.16
CA THR A 53 14.98 -5.75 5.89
C THR A 53 15.83 -5.58 7.15
N PHE A 54 15.22 -5.17 8.27
CA PHE A 54 15.93 -5.02 9.53
C PHE A 54 16.33 -6.36 10.15
N ALA A 55 15.52 -7.40 9.99
CA ALA A 55 15.88 -8.76 10.41
C ALA A 55 17.10 -9.28 9.63
N GLU A 56 17.15 -9.13 8.30
CA GLU A 56 18.31 -9.50 7.48
C GLU A 56 19.57 -8.73 7.94
N LEU A 57 19.43 -7.43 8.20
CA LEU A 57 20.54 -6.59 8.68
C LEU A 57 21.06 -7.00 10.05
N ALA A 58 20.17 -7.46 10.93
CA ALA A 58 20.52 -7.92 12.27
C ALA A 58 21.02 -9.38 12.30
N GLY A 59 20.98 -10.09 11.17
CA GLY A 59 21.23 -11.54 11.14
C GLY A 59 20.16 -12.35 11.87
N ALA A 60 18.96 -11.78 12.05
CA ALA A 60 17.84 -12.43 12.70
C ALA A 60 16.99 -13.20 11.68
N GLN A 61 16.26 -14.21 12.16
CA GLN A 61 15.30 -14.94 11.33
C GLN A 61 14.05 -14.09 11.11
N VAL A 62 13.61 -14.01 9.85
CA VAL A 62 12.32 -13.42 9.50
C VAL A 62 11.22 -14.43 9.83
N PRO A 63 10.15 -14.04 10.55
CA PRO A 63 9.00 -14.92 10.74
C PRO A 63 8.39 -15.34 9.40
N ALA A 64 7.89 -16.58 9.29
CA ALA A 64 7.38 -17.11 8.03
C ALA A 64 6.04 -16.47 7.58
N ASP A 65 5.29 -15.92 8.52
CA ASP A 65 3.93 -15.40 8.36
C ASP A 65 3.91 -13.88 8.13
N ARG A 66 4.78 -13.37 7.26
CA ARG A 66 4.97 -11.94 6.96
C ARG A 66 4.79 -11.68 5.46
N ASP A 67 4.17 -10.55 5.14
CA ASP A 67 3.94 -10.14 3.74
C ASP A 67 5.11 -9.34 3.15
N GLY A 68 5.97 -8.77 4.00
CA GLY A 68 7.09 -7.94 3.57
C GLY A 68 8.21 -8.73 2.90
N VAL A 69 8.94 -8.09 2.01
CA VAL A 69 10.19 -8.60 1.43
C VAL A 69 11.36 -7.69 1.80
N SER A 70 12.57 -8.25 1.92
CA SER A 70 13.73 -7.42 2.23
C SER A 70 14.12 -6.53 1.05
N ILE A 71 14.32 -5.24 1.32
CA ILE A 71 14.73 -4.23 0.35
C ILE A 71 16.23 -3.95 0.40
N LEU A 72 17.03 -4.78 1.10
CA LEU A 72 18.47 -4.53 1.28
C LEU A 72 19.23 -4.43 -0.06
N SER A 73 18.83 -5.20 -1.07
CA SER A 73 19.34 -5.09 -2.44
C SER A 73 19.10 -3.69 -3.02
N ALA A 74 17.87 -3.19 -2.93
CA ALA A 74 17.52 -1.83 -3.36
C ALA A 74 18.30 -0.75 -2.60
N LEU A 75 18.51 -0.92 -1.29
CA LEU A 75 19.35 0.00 -0.50
C LEU A 75 20.80 0.03 -1.00
N ARG A 76 21.36 -1.12 -1.39
CA ARG A 76 22.69 -1.22 -2.01
C ARG A 76 22.75 -0.71 -3.46
N GLY A 77 21.62 -0.28 -4.01
CA GLY A 77 21.50 0.23 -5.37
C GLY A 77 21.35 -0.87 -6.43
N GLU A 78 21.02 -2.09 -6.03
CA GLU A 78 20.69 -3.19 -6.95
C GLU A 78 19.17 -3.30 -7.12
N PRO A 79 18.66 -3.94 -8.18
CA PRO A 79 17.23 -4.25 -8.28
C PRO A 79 16.75 -5.11 -7.10
N LEU A 80 15.46 -5.03 -6.77
CA LEU A 80 14.87 -5.92 -5.77
C LEU A 80 15.05 -7.38 -6.18
N LYS A 81 15.64 -8.18 -5.28
CA LYS A 81 15.81 -9.64 -5.48
C LYS A 81 14.47 -10.38 -5.53
N VAL A 82 13.53 -9.95 -4.69
CA VAL A 82 12.17 -10.47 -4.62
C VAL A 82 11.23 -9.30 -4.75
N LYS A 83 10.27 -9.40 -5.67
CA LYS A 83 9.22 -8.40 -5.86
C LYS A 83 7.93 -8.91 -5.25
N HIS A 84 7.13 -7.99 -4.74
CA HIS A 84 5.77 -8.29 -4.33
C HIS A 84 4.94 -8.76 -5.53
N ASP A 85 4.23 -9.86 -5.37
CA ASP A 85 3.21 -10.27 -6.35
C ASP A 85 2.12 -9.20 -6.43
N TYR A 86 1.71 -8.67 -5.28
CA TYR A 86 0.82 -7.51 -5.15
C TYR A 86 1.08 -6.80 -3.82
N LEU A 87 0.65 -5.54 -3.74
CA LEU A 87 0.50 -4.83 -2.48
C LEU A 87 -0.98 -4.60 -2.20
N TYR A 88 -1.37 -4.74 -0.94
CA TYR A 88 -2.75 -4.61 -0.49
C TYR A 88 -2.86 -3.60 0.64
N TRP A 89 -3.92 -2.80 0.61
CA TRP A 89 -4.32 -1.89 1.68
C TRP A 89 -5.82 -2.00 1.88
N ASP A 90 -6.24 -1.90 3.14
CA ASP A 90 -7.62 -1.66 3.48
C ASP A 90 -7.77 -0.55 4.50
N TYR A 91 -8.98 0.02 4.51
CA TYR A 91 -9.35 1.06 5.44
C TYR A 91 -10.82 0.95 5.78
N GLY A 92 -11.11 0.50 7.00
CA GLY A 92 -12.49 0.38 7.46
C GLY A 92 -12.72 -0.54 8.64
N HIS A 93 -11.65 -1.11 9.21
CA HIS A 93 -11.71 -1.78 10.49
C HIS A 93 -12.32 -0.87 11.54
N CYS A 94 -13.36 -1.38 12.18
CA CYS A 94 -14.14 -0.66 13.16
C CYS A 94 -14.88 0.60 12.63
N ARG A 95 -15.25 0.63 11.35
CA ARG A 95 -15.95 1.75 10.68
C ARG A 95 -17.14 1.27 9.86
N ALA A 96 -18.01 2.21 9.46
CA ALA A 96 -19.20 1.94 8.65
C ALA A 96 -18.88 1.65 7.17
N ARG A 97 -17.76 2.17 6.66
CA ARG A 97 -17.27 1.96 5.29
C ARG A 97 -15.95 1.20 5.34
N TYR A 98 -15.78 0.26 4.41
CA TYR A 98 -14.56 -0.52 4.22
C TYR A 98 -14.08 -0.39 2.79
N ASP A 99 -13.02 0.39 2.66
CA ASP A 99 -12.34 0.67 1.41
C ASP A 99 -11.16 -0.28 1.25
N GLN A 100 -10.85 -0.66 0.02
CA GLN A 100 -9.71 -1.51 -0.30
C GLN A 100 -8.95 -0.96 -1.50
N ALA A 101 -7.65 -1.21 -1.53
CA ALA A 101 -6.81 -0.95 -2.68
C ALA A 101 -5.82 -2.08 -2.89
N VAL A 102 -5.58 -2.41 -4.15
CA VAL A 102 -4.58 -3.38 -4.58
C VAL A 102 -3.71 -2.71 -5.61
N ARG A 103 -2.39 -2.88 -5.48
CA ARG A 103 -1.44 -2.64 -6.56
C ARG A 103 -0.92 -3.97 -7.07
N TRP A 104 -1.17 -4.26 -8.33
CA TRP A 104 -0.70 -5.45 -9.03
C TRP A 104 0.08 -5.01 -10.27
N ASN A 105 1.41 -5.12 -10.23
CA ASN A 105 2.31 -4.51 -11.21
C ASN A 105 2.08 -2.98 -11.32
N ASN A 106 1.72 -2.52 -12.53
CA ASN A 106 1.38 -1.13 -12.81
C ASN A 106 -0.12 -0.82 -12.62
N TRP A 107 -0.93 -1.84 -12.38
CA TRP A 107 -2.35 -1.67 -12.15
C TRP A 107 -2.63 -1.36 -10.69
N LYS A 108 -3.53 -0.43 -10.46
CA LYS A 108 -4.08 -0.14 -9.14
C LYS A 108 -5.59 -0.15 -9.20
N GLY A 109 -6.20 -0.98 -8.38
CA GLY A 109 -7.65 -1.00 -8.21
C GLY A 109 -8.02 -0.46 -6.84
N ILE A 110 -9.10 0.32 -6.79
CA ILE A 110 -9.62 0.92 -5.56
C ILE A 110 -11.13 0.64 -5.49
N ARG A 111 -11.59 0.15 -4.34
CA ARG A 111 -13.01 -0.10 -4.04
C ARG A 111 -13.42 0.73 -2.83
N HIS A 112 -14.38 1.64 -2.98
CA HIS A 112 -14.82 2.59 -1.95
C HIS A 112 -16.00 2.09 -1.12
N GLY A 113 -15.93 0.85 -0.65
CA GLY A 113 -17.02 0.17 0.03
C GLY A 113 -17.17 -1.25 -0.50
N GLN A 114 -17.48 -2.22 0.36
CA GLN A 114 -17.49 -3.64 -0.01
C GLN A 114 -18.39 -4.00 -1.21
N GLN A 115 -19.46 -3.23 -1.41
CA GLN A 115 -20.44 -3.44 -2.47
C GLN A 115 -20.23 -2.52 -3.69
N GLU A 116 -19.25 -1.63 -3.63
CA GLU A 116 -18.97 -0.68 -4.71
C GLU A 116 -18.13 -1.34 -5.81
N GLU A 117 -18.22 -0.76 -7.01
CA GLU A 117 -17.40 -1.15 -8.15
C GLU A 117 -15.91 -0.81 -7.92
N ILE A 118 -15.04 -1.56 -8.58
CA ILE A 118 -13.59 -1.34 -8.52
C ILE A 118 -13.22 -0.33 -9.60
N ALA A 119 -12.76 0.84 -9.19
CA ALA A 119 -12.12 1.79 -10.08
C ALA A 119 -10.69 1.32 -10.39
N LEU A 120 -10.29 1.33 -11.65
CA LEU A 120 -9.01 0.80 -12.11
C LEU A 120 -8.14 1.87 -12.77
N TYR A 121 -6.87 1.91 -12.39
CA TYR A 121 -5.89 2.88 -12.88
C TYR A 121 -4.60 2.17 -13.32
N ASN A 122 -3.96 2.66 -14.39
CA ASN A 122 -2.62 2.26 -14.79
C ASN A 122 -1.62 3.33 -14.36
N LEU A 123 -0.84 3.06 -13.30
CA LEU A 123 0.06 4.04 -12.67
C LEU A 123 1.28 4.41 -13.52
N ASP A 124 1.60 3.64 -14.56
CA ASP A 124 2.66 3.97 -15.51
C ASP A 124 2.24 5.11 -16.45
N GLN A 125 0.94 5.19 -16.75
CA GLN A 125 0.36 6.18 -17.68
C GLN A 125 -0.43 7.28 -16.97
N ASP A 126 -0.92 7.02 -15.77
CA ASP A 126 -1.78 7.90 -14.99
C ASP A 126 -1.44 7.82 -13.51
N LEU A 127 -0.31 8.45 -13.15
CA LEU A 127 0.14 8.55 -11.76
C LEU A 127 -0.86 9.31 -10.86
N SER A 128 -1.66 10.18 -11.46
CA SER A 128 -2.67 10.98 -10.76
C SER A 128 -3.99 10.24 -10.51
N GLU A 129 -4.14 9.01 -11.02
CA GLU A 129 -5.38 8.24 -10.92
C GLU A 129 -6.61 9.05 -11.39
N SER A 130 -6.45 9.81 -12.48
CA SER A 130 -7.45 10.74 -13.01
C SER A 130 -8.45 10.07 -13.95
N ARG A 131 -8.10 8.91 -14.52
CA ARG A 131 -8.91 8.20 -15.52
C ARG A 131 -9.14 6.77 -15.09
N ASP A 132 -10.38 6.49 -14.72
CA ASP A 132 -10.83 5.12 -14.53
C ASP A 132 -10.90 4.39 -15.88
N VAL A 133 -10.30 3.21 -15.95
CA VAL A 133 -10.28 2.35 -17.14
C VAL A 133 -10.87 0.96 -16.88
N ALA A 134 -11.60 0.77 -15.78
CA ALA A 134 -12.18 -0.52 -15.38
C ALA A 134 -12.99 -1.18 -16.52
N ASP A 135 -13.89 -0.43 -17.15
CA ASP A 135 -14.76 -0.91 -18.24
C ASP A 135 -13.99 -1.49 -19.44
N LYS A 136 -12.76 -1.02 -19.66
CA LYS A 136 -11.91 -1.42 -20.79
C LYS A 136 -11.03 -2.62 -20.46
N HIS A 137 -10.91 -2.98 -19.18
CA HIS A 137 -10.00 -4.03 -18.70
C HIS A 137 -10.68 -4.99 -17.70
N PRO A 138 -11.80 -5.64 -18.06
CA PRO A 138 -12.56 -6.48 -17.13
C PRO A 138 -11.76 -7.65 -16.55
N GLN A 139 -10.80 -8.20 -17.30
CA GLN A 139 -9.92 -9.28 -16.83
C GLN A 139 -8.98 -8.80 -15.70
N VAL A 140 -8.51 -7.55 -15.77
CA VAL A 140 -7.66 -6.95 -14.72
C VAL A 140 -8.50 -6.66 -13.48
N VAL A 141 -9.71 -6.14 -13.67
CA VAL A 141 -10.67 -5.91 -12.58
C VAL A 141 -10.97 -7.22 -11.86
N GLN A 142 -11.24 -8.30 -12.59
CA GLN A 142 -11.48 -9.62 -12.01
C GLN A 142 -10.28 -10.09 -11.17
N ARG A 143 -9.06 -9.98 -11.71
CA ARG A 143 -7.86 -10.38 -10.97
C ARG A 143 -7.67 -9.56 -9.69
N ILE A 144 -7.93 -8.26 -9.73
CA ILE A 144 -7.84 -7.42 -8.54
C ILE A 144 -8.93 -7.77 -7.54
N ALA A 145 -10.15 -8.06 -7.98
CA ALA A 145 -11.25 -8.49 -7.13
C ALA A 145 -10.90 -9.78 -6.37
N GLU A 146 -10.27 -10.74 -7.04
CA GLU A 146 -9.75 -11.96 -6.41
C GLU A 146 -8.77 -11.64 -5.27
N ILE A 147 -7.79 -10.77 -5.53
CA ILE A 147 -6.80 -10.35 -4.53
C ILE A 147 -7.51 -9.65 -3.36
N MET A 148 -8.43 -8.73 -3.62
CA MET A 148 -9.17 -8.02 -2.56
C MET A 148 -9.99 -8.97 -1.66
N ASN A 149 -10.44 -10.11 -2.19
CA ASN A 149 -11.24 -11.07 -1.43
C ASN A 149 -10.38 -12.05 -0.62
N THR A 150 -9.10 -12.24 -0.98
CA THR A 150 -8.21 -13.22 -0.34
C THR A 150 -7.07 -12.62 0.48
N ALA A 151 -6.72 -11.35 0.24
CA ALA A 151 -5.55 -10.72 0.87
C ALA A 151 -5.73 -10.40 2.37
N ALA A 152 -6.97 -10.23 2.85
CA ALA A 152 -7.23 -9.95 4.26
C ALA A 152 -7.81 -11.16 4.99
N VAL A 153 -7.22 -11.50 6.14
CA VAL A 153 -7.77 -12.50 7.07
C VAL A 153 -8.65 -11.77 8.11
N PRO A 154 -9.95 -12.07 8.19
CA PRO A 154 -10.82 -11.43 9.17
C PRO A 154 -10.36 -11.66 10.62
N ASP A 155 -10.31 -10.60 11.42
CA ASP A 155 -10.03 -10.66 12.85
C ASP A 155 -11.27 -10.18 13.63
N THR A 156 -11.74 -10.99 14.57
CA THR A 156 -12.91 -10.70 15.41
C THR A 156 -12.71 -9.47 16.29
N ARG A 157 -11.46 -9.08 16.58
CA ARG A 157 -11.11 -7.86 17.33
C ARG A 157 -11.29 -6.58 16.50
N TYR A 158 -11.19 -6.70 15.17
CA TYR A 158 -11.25 -5.58 14.24
C TYR A 158 -12.34 -5.79 13.18
N PRO A 159 -13.61 -5.94 13.61
CA PRO A 159 -14.70 -6.26 12.70
C PRO A 159 -14.87 -5.17 11.65
N ILE A 160 -15.07 -5.60 10.42
CA ILE A 160 -15.41 -4.75 9.30
C ILE A 160 -16.89 -4.35 9.39
N GLY A 161 -17.24 -3.12 9.04
CA GLY A 161 -18.64 -2.65 9.03
C GLY A 161 -19.23 -2.37 10.41
N THR A 162 -18.48 -2.56 11.50
CA THR A 162 -18.95 -2.31 12.86
C THR A 162 -18.21 -1.12 13.46
N LYS A 163 -18.88 0.01 13.72
CA LYS A 163 -18.23 1.14 14.41
C LYS A 163 -17.69 0.70 15.78
N TYR A 164 -16.43 1.01 16.11
CA TYR A 164 -15.88 0.72 17.45
C TYR A 164 -16.78 1.33 18.53
N LYS A 165 -17.25 0.50 19.47
CA LYS A 165 -18.08 0.92 20.63
C LYS A 165 -17.33 0.83 21.96
N GLY A 166 -16.06 0.43 21.96
CA GLY A 166 -15.27 0.34 23.18
C GLY A 166 -14.89 1.71 23.73
N LYS A 167 -14.49 1.75 25.01
CA LYS A 167 -13.89 2.94 25.62
C LYS A 167 -12.45 3.09 25.15
N ALA A 168 -11.90 4.30 25.19
CA ALA A 168 -10.47 4.48 24.98
C ALA A 168 -9.70 3.56 25.94
N LEU A 169 -8.76 2.76 25.41
CA LEU A 169 -7.93 1.88 26.24
C LEU A 169 -7.00 2.70 27.15
N TRP A 170 -6.69 3.92 26.75
CA TRP A 170 -5.89 4.86 27.52
C TRP A 170 -6.71 5.46 28.67
N HIS A 171 -6.26 5.19 29.89
CA HIS A 171 -6.68 5.89 31.10
C HIS A 171 -5.56 6.89 31.44
N PRO A 172 -5.88 8.18 31.67
CA PRO A 172 -4.88 9.20 31.97
C PRO A 172 -4.10 8.91 33.26
#